data_AF-A0A1J5MZG8-F1
#
_entry.id   AF-A0A1J5MZG8-F1
#
_cell.length_a   1.000
_cell.length_b   1.000
_cell.length_c   1.000
_cell.angle_alpha   90.00
_cell.angle_beta   90.00
_cell.angle_gamma   90.00
#
_symmetry.space_group_name_H-M   'P 1'
#
loop_
_entity.id
_entity.type
_entity.pdbx_description
1 polymer ?
#
loop_
_entity_poly.entity_id
_entity_poly.type
_entity_poly.pdbx_seq_one_letter_code
_entity_poly.pdbx_strand_id
1 'polypeptide(L)'
;VVLNADDEQAIKIQFNRSQLTVTKAWLLERLTGEFTLLWQPNFEYERALAIGQRGAGVSELAQMLNQLYAAGSYPSDVFDEELRQKVRRFQQDNQLTVDGIAGAKTLVRLQSLTGKNSLQLRGTKS
;
A
#
# COMPACT_ATOMS: atom_id res chain seq x y z
N VAL A 1 14.14 -11.77 4.90
CA VAL A 1 13.27 -11.89 6.08
C VAL A 1 12.14 -10.89 5.93
N VAL A 2 11.14 -11.25 5.14
CA VAL A 2 10.06 -10.36 4.67
C VAL A 2 8.97 -10.29 5.73
N LEU A 3 8.60 -9.12 6.25
CA LEU A 3 7.65 -8.98 7.37
C LEU A 3 6.35 -8.28 6.91
N ASN A 4 5.25 -9.03 6.73
CA ASN A 4 3.93 -8.50 6.41
C ASN A 4 3.13 -8.18 7.69
N ALA A 5 2.73 -6.93 7.89
CA ALA A 5 1.82 -6.54 8.99
C ALA A 5 0.39 -6.49 8.43
N ASP A 6 -0.38 -7.54 8.73
CA ASP A 6 -1.77 -7.70 8.25
C ASP A 6 -2.78 -7.41 9.37
N ASP A 7 -2.31 -7.19 10.60
CA ASP A 7 -3.13 -6.89 11.77
C ASP A 7 -2.31 -6.05 12.76
N GLU A 8 -2.95 -5.16 13.52
CA GLU A 8 -2.25 -4.20 14.42
C GLU A 8 -1.39 -4.89 15.51
N GLN A 9 -1.53 -6.21 15.71
CA GLN A 9 -0.84 -6.96 16.75
C GLN A 9 0.10 -8.07 16.24
N ALA A 10 -0.03 -8.50 14.98
CA ALA A 10 0.67 -9.65 14.43
C ALA A 10 1.45 -9.32 13.15
N ILE A 11 2.70 -9.75 13.11
CA ILE A 11 3.64 -9.54 12.01
C ILE A 11 3.98 -10.92 11.43
N LYS A 12 3.69 -11.12 10.15
CA LYS A 12 4.02 -12.34 9.39
C LYS A 12 5.44 -12.22 8.84
N ILE A 13 6.38 -12.97 9.38
CA ILE A 13 7.75 -13.06 8.89
C ILE A 13 7.89 -14.17 7.86
N GLN A 14 8.54 -13.90 6.75
CA GLN A 14 8.80 -14.84 5.67
C GLN A 14 10.31 -15.02 5.49
N PHE A 15 10.72 -16.27 5.62
CA PHE A 15 12.09 -16.74 5.49
C PHE A 15 12.09 -17.87 4.45
N ASN A 16 12.78 -17.68 3.33
CA ASN A 16 12.77 -18.63 2.22
C ASN A 16 11.33 -18.93 1.75
N ARG A 17 10.91 -20.20 1.80
CA ARG A 17 9.54 -20.65 1.45
C ARG A 17 8.61 -20.81 2.66
N SER A 18 9.05 -20.39 3.85
CA SER A 18 8.31 -20.57 5.11
C SER A 18 7.86 -19.23 5.67
N GLN A 19 6.67 -19.23 6.28
CA GLN A 19 6.08 -18.07 6.95
C GLN A 19 5.92 -18.37 8.45
N LEU A 20 6.19 -17.38 9.29
CA LEU A 20 6.08 -17.44 10.74
C LEU A 20 5.30 -16.21 11.21
N THR A 21 4.22 -16.40 11.96
CA THR A 21 3.46 -15.27 12.53
C THR A 21 3.98 -15.00 13.94
N VAL A 22 4.35 -13.75 14.21
CA VAL A 22 4.84 -13.31 15.53
C VAL A 22 4.06 -12.10 16.01
N THR A 23 4.07 -11.84 17.32
CA THR A 23 3.51 -10.60 17.85
C THR A 23 4.51 -9.44 17.70
N LYS A 24 4.00 -8.22 17.60
CA LYS A 24 4.84 -7.01 17.56
C LYS A 24 5.72 -6.88 18.81
N ALA A 25 5.18 -7.23 19.99
CA ALA A 25 5.91 -7.21 21.25
C ALA A 25 7.07 -8.21 21.25
N TRP A 26 6.81 -9.47 20.86
CA TRP A 26 7.84 -10.50 20.74
C TRP A 26 8.97 -10.07 19.80
N LEU A 27 8.62 -9.39 18.70
CA LEU A 27 9.58 -8.93 17.71
C LEU A 27 10.47 -7.83 18.30
N LEU A 28 9.89 -6.80 18.91
CA LEU A 28 10.65 -5.68 19.49
C LEU A 28 11.55 -6.10 20.66
N GLU A 29 11.16 -7.12 21.42
CA GLU A 29 11.96 -7.64 22.54
C GLU A 29 13.20 -8.44 22.10
N ARG A 30 13.12 -9.14 20.96
CA ARG A 30 14.15 -10.09 20.52
C ARG A 30 14.98 -9.61 19.34
N LEU A 31 14.58 -8.53 18.67
CA LEU A 31 15.37 -7.90 17.63
C LEU A 31 16.57 -7.18 18.26
N THR A 32 17.70 -7.87 18.36
CA THR A 32 19.00 -7.29 18.72
C THR A 32 19.84 -7.13 17.45
N GLY A 33 19.86 -5.93 16.85
CA GLY A 33 20.65 -5.62 15.65
C GLY A 33 20.16 -4.44 14.81
N GLU A 34 20.90 -4.11 13.76
CA GLU A 34 20.48 -3.14 12.75
C GLU A 34 19.52 -3.79 11.75
N PHE A 35 18.24 -3.42 11.81
CA PHE A 35 17.25 -3.83 10.83
C PHE A 35 16.86 -2.62 9.99
N THR A 36 17.10 -2.66 8.68
CA THR A 36 16.54 -1.66 7.78
C THR A 36 15.09 -2.00 7.50
N LEU A 37 14.21 -1.06 7.83
CA LEU A 37 12.83 -1.07 7.35
C LEU A 37 12.83 -0.87 5.82
N LEU A 38 12.97 -1.95 5.06
CA LEU A 38 12.80 -1.89 3.61
C LEU A 38 11.31 -1.91 3.30
N TRP A 39 10.70 -0.74 3.27
CA TRP A 39 9.47 -0.60 2.51
C TRP A 39 9.84 -0.75 1.03
N GLN A 40 9.59 -1.93 0.45
CA GLN A 40 9.67 -2.12 -1.00
C GLN A 40 8.26 -1.92 -1.55
N PRO A 41 7.92 -0.73 -2.07
CA PRO A 41 6.75 -0.60 -2.92
C PRO A 41 7.05 -1.43 -4.16
N ASN A 42 6.52 -2.65 -4.19
CA ASN A 42 6.39 -3.35 -5.44
C ASN A 42 5.48 -2.48 -6.30
N PHE A 43 5.98 -2.12 -7.49
CA PHE A 43 5.41 -1.22 -8.51
C PHE A 43 5.76 0.27 -8.34
N GLU A 44 6.50 0.83 -9.30
CA GLU A 44 6.30 2.10 -10.04
C GLU A 44 5.57 3.29 -9.35
N TYR A 45 5.60 3.45 -8.02
CA TYR A 45 4.96 4.56 -7.29
C TYR A 45 5.91 5.73 -7.01
N GLU A 46 7.08 5.79 -7.65
CA GLU A 46 8.03 6.90 -7.47
C GLU A 46 7.45 8.26 -7.89
N ARG A 47 6.32 8.28 -8.62
CA ARG A 47 5.60 9.50 -8.97
C ARG A 47 4.14 9.42 -8.55
N ALA A 48 3.69 10.47 -7.88
CA ALA A 48 2.29 10.65 -7.55
C ALA A 48 1.42 10.60 -8.82
N LEU A 49 0.29 9.90 -8.71
CA LEU A 49 -0.67 9.84 -9.82
C LEU A 49 -1.61 11.05 -9.77
N ALA A 50 -1.75 11.73 -10.89
CA ALA A 50 -2.55 12.95 -11.02
C ALA A 50 -3.22 13.03 -12.38
N ILE A 51 -4.11 14.01 -12.54
CA ILE A 51 -4.91 14.20 -13.74
C ILE A 51 -4.07 14.20 -15.03
N GLY A 52 -4.58 13.53 -16.06
CA GLY A 52 -3.94 13.41 -17.38
C GLY A 52 -2.94 12.26 -17.51
N GLN A 53 -2.48 11.67 -16.41
CA GLN A 53 -1.60 10.49 -16.46
C GLN A 53 -2.34 9.23 -16.93
N ARG A 54 -1.60 8.26 -17.46
CA ARG A 54 -2.14 7.01 -18.00
C ARG A 54 -1.26 5.82 -17.70
N GLY A 55 -1.85 4.61 -17.75
CA GLY A 55 -1.13 3.34 -17.70
C GLY A 55 -1.51 2.44 -16.53
N ALA A 56 -0.72 1.38 -16.33
CA ALA A 56 -1.04 0.30 -15.39
C ALA A 56 -1.27 0.78 -13.94
N GLY A 57 -0.49 1.76 -13.46
CA GLY A 57 -0.67 2.32 -12.12
C GLY A 57 -2.01 3.05 -11.95
N VAL A 58 -2.51 3.70 -13.00
CA VAL A 58 -3.84 4.36 -12.99
C VAL A 58 -4.95 3.31 -13.02
N SER A 59 -4.81 2.27 -13.82
CA SER A 59 -5.75 1.15 -13.84
C SER A 59 -5.82 0.44 -12.48
N GLU A 60 -4.67 0.25 -11.84
CA GLU A 60 -4.61 -0.33 -10.49
C GLU A 60 -5.27 0.57 -9.45
N LEU A 61 -5.02 1.87 -9.49
CA LEU A 61 -5.68 2.86 -8.64
C LEU A 61 -7.21 2.81 -8.79
N ALA A 62 -7.70 2.80 -10.03
CA ALA A 62 -9.14 2.72 -10.32
C ALA A 62 -9.75 1.42 -9.78
N GLN A 63 -9.08 0.28 -9.96
CA GLN A 63 -9.51 -1.00 -9.41
C GLN A 63 -9.62 -0.99 -7.88
N MET A 64 -8.60 -0.46 -7.19
CA MET A 64 -8.62 -0.37 -5.72
C MET A 64 -9.78 0.50 -5.22
N LEU A 65 -10.03 1.65 -5.85
CA LEU A 65 -11.14 2.53 -5.49
C LEU A 65 -12.50 1.88 -5.77
N ASN A 66 -12.66 1.18 -6.90
CA ASN A 66 -13.90 0.47 -7.23
C ASN A 66 -14.19 -0.66 -6.22
N GLN A 67 -13.15 -1.37 -5.77
CA GLN A 67 -13.28 -2.41 -4.74
C GLN A 67 -13.79 -1.85 -3.41
N LEU A 68 -13.33 -0.66 -2.99
CA LEU A 68 -13.72 -0.06 -1.71
C LEU A 68 -15.11 0.56 -1.73
N TYR A 69 -15.52 1.16 -2.85
CA TYR A 69 -16.77 1.92 -2.93
C TYR A 69 -17.92 1.18 -3.62
N ALA A 70 -17.71 -0.08 -4.05
CA ALA A 70 -18.68 -0.86 -4.83
C ALA A 70 -19.27 -0.08 -6.03
N ALA A 71 -18.49 0.86 -6.58
CA ALA A 71 -18.97 1.91 -7.48
C ALA A 71 -19.16 1.44 -8.94
N GLY A 72 -19.35 0.14 -9.16
CA GLY A 72 -19.35 -0.47 -10.48
C GLY A 72 -17.94 -0.58 -11.10
N SER A 73 -17.89 -1.17 -12.29
CA SER A 73 -16.65 -1.27 -13.06
C SER A 73 -16.41 0.07 -13.75
N TYR A 74 -15.53 0.89 -13.17
CA TYR A 74 -14.90 2.00 -13.88
C TYR A 74 -13.48 1.55 -14.27
N PRO A 75 -13.31 0.77 -15.36
CA PRO A 75 -12.01 0.44 -15.87
C PRO A 75 -11.51 1.66 -16.66
N SER A 76 -10.64 2.44 -16.03
CA SER A 76 -9.94 3.51 -16.73
C SER A 76 -8.44 3.32 -16.60
N ASP A 77 -7.74 3.43 -17.71
CA ASP A 77 -6.30 3.55 -17.79
C ASP A 77 -5.86 5.03 -17.81
N VAL A 78 -6.80 5.98 -17.65
CA VAL A 78 -6.55 7.43 -17.65
C VAL A 78 -7.01 8.04 -16.33
N PHE A 79 -6.16 8.88 -15.74
CA PHE A 79 -6.50 9.64 -14.55
C PHE A 79 -7.28 10.87 -14.99
N ASP A 80 -8.59 10.72 -15.16
CA ASP A 80 -9.50 11.79 -15.55
C ASP A 80 -10.12 12.49 -14.33
N GLU A 81 -11.09 13.37 -14.59
CA GLU A 81 -11.79 14.09 -13.52
C GLU A 81 -12.63 13.16 -12.64
N GLU A 82 -13.22 12.11 -13.20
CA GLU A 82 -14.02 11.15 -12.42
C GLU A 82 -13.12 10.39 -11.44
N LEU A 83 -11.97 9.92 -11.89
CA LEU A 83 -10.99 9.26 -11.02
C LEU A 83 -10.47 10.23 -9.96
N ARG A 84 -10.23 11.51 -10.31
CA ARG A 84 -9.84 12.54 -9.35
C ARG A 84 -10.87 12.74 -8.24
N GLN A 85 -12.16 12.75 -8.57
CA GLN A 85 -13.23 12.87 -7.58
C GLN A 85 -13.28 11.65 -6.64
N LYS A 86 -13.07 10.44 -7.17
CA LYS A 86 -12.96 9.22 -6.35
C LYS A 86 -11.76 9.29 -5.41
N VAL A 87 -10.62 9.79 -5.87
CA VAL A 87 -9.43 10.01 -5.02
C VAL A 87 -9.73 11.04 -3.92
N ARG A 88 -10.39 12.16 -4.23
CA ARG A 88 -10.76 13.18 -3.23
C ARG A 88 -11.69 12.62 -2.16
N ARG A 89 -12.71 11.86 -2.57
CA ARG A 89 -13.61 11.18 -1.65
C ARG A 89 -12.83 10.23 -0.73
N PHE A 90 -11.95 9.42 -1.30
CA PHE A 90 -11.09 8.53 -0.53
C PHE A 90 -10.20 9.27 0.48
N GLN A 91 -9.56 10.34 0.05
CA GLN A 91 -8.73 11.18 0.92
C GLN A 91 -9.55 11.75 2.07
N GLN A 92 -10.75 12.25 1.79
CA GLN A 92 -11.67 12.77 2.80
C GLN A 92 -12.09 11.70 3.81
N ASP A 93 -12.52 10.53 3.34
CA ASP A 93 -12.95 9.41 4.18
C ASP A 93 -11.83 8.86 5.08
N ASN A 94 -10.57 9.05 4.66
CA ASN A 94 -9.38 8.56 5.36
C ASN A 94 -8.55 9.66 6.04
N GLN A 95 -9.10 10.87 6.20
CA GLN A 95 -8.44 12.00 6.87
C GLN A 95 -7.05 12.35 6.27
N LEU A 96 -6.93 12.24 4.95
CA LEU A 96 -5.76 12.65 4.18
C LEU A 96 -5.97 14.05 3.59
N THR A 97 -4.88 14.66 3.10
CA THR A 97 -4.97 15.89 2.31
C THR A 97 -5.84 15.67 1.07
N VAL A 98 -6.91 16.45 0.90
CA VAL A 98 -7.90 16.32 -0.18
C VAL A 98 -7.48 17.12 -1.42
N ASP A 99 -6.35 16.77 -2.01
CA ASP A 99 -5.81 17.41 -3.21
C ASP A 99 -6.26 16.72 -4.52
N GLY A 100 -6.76 15.48 -4.44
CA GLY A 100 -7.11 14.65 -5.59
C GLY A 100 -5.90 14.01 -6.28
N ILE A 101 -4.74 14.02 -5.64
CA ILE A 101 -3.50 13.40 -6.11
C ILE A 101 -3.28 12.10 -5.35
N ALA A 102 -3.11 10.99 -6.05
CA ALA A 102 -2.75 9.72 -5.43
C ALA A 102 -1.23 9.67 -5.21
N GLY A 103 -0.75 10.42 -4.21
CA GLY A 103 0.62 10.38 -3.73
C GLY A 103 0.88 9.20 -2.78
N ALA A 104 2.11 9.07 -2.29
CA ALA A 104 2.55 7.93 -1.49
C ALA A 104 1.62 7.60 -0.30
N LYS A 105 1.20 8.61 0.48
CA LYS A 105 0.29 8.41 1.62
C LYS A 105 -1.07 7.85 1.19
N THR A 106 -1.63 8.37 0.11
CA THR A 106 -2.91 7.91 -0.45
C THR A 106 -2.81 6.47 -0.95
N LEU A 107 -1.75 6.15 -1.69
CA LEU A 107 -1.52 4.82 -2.25
C LEU A 107 -1.27 3.77 -1.17
N VAL A 108 -0.44 4.07 -0.17
CA VAL A 108 -0.21 3.19 0.98
C VAL A 108 -1.51 2.90 1.72
N ARG A 109 -2.34 3.94 1.96
CA ARG A 109 -3.63 3.76 2.62
C ARG A 109 -4.58 2.90 1.79
N LEU A 110 -4.66 3.12 0.47
CA LEU A 110 -5.46 2.30 -0.44
C LEU A 110 -5.04 0.83 -0.40
N GLN A 111 -3.75 0.55 -0.47
CA GLN A 111 -3.22 -0.82 -0.44
C GLN A 111 -3.50 -1.52 0.89
N SER A 112 -3.40 -0.79 2.01
CA SER A 112 -3.71 -1.34 3.34
C SER A 112 -5.17 -1.78 3.46
N LEU A 113 -6.10 -1.05 2.83
CA LEU A 113 -7.54 -1.34 2.89
C LEU A 113 -7.99 -2.38 1.85
N THR A 114 -7.22 -2.55 0.77
CA THR A 114 -7.52 -3.51 -0.31
C THR A 114 -6.76 -4.83 -0.16
N GLY A 115 -5.94 -4.99 0.89
CA GLY A 115 -5.15 -6.20 1.14
C GLY A 115 -3.99 -6.39 0.16
N LYS A 116 -3.59 -5.34 -0.58
CA LYS A 116 -2.47 -5.35 -1.53
C LYS A 116 -1.11 -5.06 -0.89
N ASN A 117 -1.07 -4.92 0.43
CA ASN A 117 0.17 -4.59 1.14
C ASN A 117 1.09 -5.82 1.20
N SER A 118 2.27 -5.73 0.56
CA SER A 118 3.38 -6.66 0.83
C SER A 118 4.50 -5.86 1.50
N LEU A 119 4.42 -5.73 2.83
CA LEU A 119 5.51 -5.11 3.59
C LEU A 119 6.70 -6.08 3.57
N GLN A 120 7.83 -5.66 3.01
CA GLN A 120 8.97 -6.54 2.75
C GLN A 120 10.25 -6.14 3.47
N LEU A 121 10.38 -6.54 4.73
CA LEU A 121 11.64 -6.36 5.44
C LEU A 121 12.76 -7.26 4.85
N ARG A 122 14.01 -6.79 4.86
CA ARG A 122 15.18 -7.54 4.37
C ARG A 122 16.33 -7.25 5.32
N GLY A 123 16.81 -8.28 6.02
CA GLY A 123 18.02 -8.19 6.83
C GLY A 123 19.25 -8.47 5.97
N THR A 124 20.27 -7.63 6.07
CA THR A 124 21.62 -7.92 5.56
C THR A 124 22.36 -8.73 6.62
N LYS A 125 22.67 -10.00 6.33
CA LYS A 125 23.72 -10.70 7.08
C LYS A 125 25.04 -10.04 6.71
N SER A 126 25.76 -9.48 7.69
CA SER A 126 27.23 -9.47 7.61
C SER A 126 27.75 -10.88 7.84
#